data_AF-A0A942GC33-F1
#
_entry.id   AF-A0A942GC33-F1
#
_cell.length_a   1.000
_cell.length_b   1.000
_cell.length_c   1.000
_cell.angle_alpha   90.00
_cell.angle_beta   90.00
_cell.angle_gamma   90.00
#
_symmetry.space_group_name_H-M   'P 1'
#
loop_
_entity.id
_entity.type
_entity.pdbx_description
1 polymer ?
#
loop_
_entity_poly.entity_id
_entity_poly.type
_entity_poly.pdbx_seq_one_letter_code
_entity_poly.pdbx_strand_id
1 'polypeptide(L)' 'MEKNSLGLIELTSIAAGMQACDIMLKTSKVELILSRTICSGKYMVLIGGDVAEVQSAVDNAANQ' A
#
# COMPACT_ATOMS: atom_id res chain seq x y z
N MET A 1 -4.33 -19.70 3.12
CA MET A 1 -4.20 -18.23 3.21
C MET A 1 -5.09 -17.80 4.36
N GLU A 2 -4.55 -17.53 5.53
CA GLU A 2 -5.26 -16.66 6.50
C GLU A 2 -4.52 -15.33 6.48
N LYS A 3 -4.86 -14.52 5.48
CA LYS A 3 -4.52 -13.11 5.35
C LYS A 3 -5.82 -12.45 4.93
N ASN A 4 -6.64 -12.13 5.92
CA ASN A 4 -8.05 -11.81 5.71
C ASN A 4 -8.27 -10.31 5.47
N SER A 5 -7.20 -9.52 5.43
CA SER A 5 -7.26 -8.08 5.27
C SER A 5 -6.45 -7.62 4.07
N LEU A 6 -7.04 -6.68 3.33
CA LEU A 6 -6.43 -5.99 2.22
C LEU A 6 -6.36 -4.50 2.55
N GLY A 7 -5.23 -3.87 2.21
CA GLY A 7 -5.04 -2.42 2.30
C GLY A 7 -4.68 -1.86 0.94
N LEU A 8 -5.26 -0.71 0.59
CA LEU A 8 -5.06 -0.10 -0.72
C LEU A 8 -4.89 1.41 -0.60
N ILE A 9 -3.92 1.95 -1.32
CA ILE A 9 -3.73 3.40 -1.52
C ILE A 9 -3.70 3.69 -3.01
N GLU A 10 -4.49 4.69 -3.44
CA GLU A 10 -4.46 5.26 -4.79
C GLU A 10 -4.00 6.72 -4.72
N LEU A 11 -3.02 7.07 -5.54
CA LEU A 11 -2.43 8.41 -5.60
C LEU A 11 -2.45 8.94 -7.04
N THR A 12 -2.51 10.26 -7.19
CA THR A 12 -2.47 10.97 -8.49
C THR A 12 -1.06 11.25 -9.00
N SER A 13 -0.04 10.75 -8.29
CA SER A 13 1.36 10.85 -8.66
C SER A 13 2.01 9.47 -8.57
N ILE A 14 2.69 9.07 -9.64
CA ILE A 14 3.46 7.83 -9.69
C ILE A 14 4.59 7.85 -8.64
N ALA A 15 5.29 8.97 -8.52
CA ALA A 15 6.37 9.10 -7.54
C ALA A 15 5.86 8.95 -6.09
N ALA A 16 4.75 9.62 -5.77
CA ALA A 16 4.12 9.47 -4.45
C ALA A 16 3.61 8.03 -4.23
N GLY A 17 3.08 7.39 -5.28
CA GLY A 17 2.64 5.99 -5.24
C GLY A 17 3.78 5.02 -4.94
N MET A 18 4.96 5.21 -5.55
CA MET A 18 6.14 4.41 -5.25
C MET A 18 6.64 4.64 -3.81
N GLN A 19 6.61 5.89 -3.33
CA GLN A 19 6.97 6.21 -1.95
C GLN A 19 6.00 5.57 -0.94
N ALA A 20 4.68 5.65 -1.20
CA ALA A 20 3.68 4.98 -0.38
C ALA A 20 3.91 3.46 -0.34
N CYS A 21 4.22 2.84 -1.49
CA CYS A 21 4.55 1.41 -1.56
C CYS A 21 5.76 1.05 -0.69
N ASP A 22 6.82 1.85 -0.74
CA ASP A 22 8.03 1.64 0.07
C ASP A 22 7.73 1.74 1.57
N ILE A 23 6.95 2.75 1.97
CA ILE A 23 6.56 2.95 3.37
C ILE A 23 5.70 1.79 3.87
N MET A 24 4.64 1.41 3.13
CA MET A 24 3.77 0.29 3.50
C MET A 24 4.56 -1.01 3.77
N LEU A 25 5.57 -1.31 2.93
CA LEU A 25 6.35 -2.54 3.04
C LEU A 25 7.45 -2.47 4.11
N LYS A 26 7.96 -1.28 4.42
CA LYS A 26 9.04 -1.12 5.41
C LYS A 26 8.53 -0.93 6.84
N THR A 27 7.31 -0.45 7.03
CA THR A 27 6.78 -0.18 8.38
C THR A 27 5.96 -1.30 8.98
N SER A 28 5.58 -2.31 8.20
CA SER A 28 4.60 -3.31 8.62
C SER A 28 4.86 -4.67 7.97
N LYS A 29 4.44 -5.76 8.64
CA LYS A 29 4.58 -7.14 8.16
C LYS A 29 3.46 -7.49 7.19
N VAL A 30 3.51 -6.89 6.02
CA VAL A 30 2.53 -7.07 4.94
C VAL A 30 3.19 -7.59 3.68
N GLU A 31 2.42 -8.26 2.84
CA GLU A 31 2.87 -8.69 1.52
C GLU A 31 2.34 -7.76 0.43
N LEU A 32 3.21 -7.45 -0.54
CA LEU A 32 2.80 -6.75 -1.73
C LEU A 32 1.98 -7.68 -2.63
N ILE A 33 0.74 -7.30 -2.92
CA ILE A 33 -0.13 -8.02 -3.86
C ILE A 33 -0.03 -7.38 -5.24
N LEU A 34 -0.08 -6.05 -5.31
CA LEU A 34 -0.06 -5.32 -6.57
C LEU A 34 0.51 -3.90 -6.37
N SER A 35 1.35 -3.46 -7.29
CA SER A 35 1.90 -2.11 -7.33
C SER A 35 2.04 -1.71 -8.81
N ARG A 36 1.15 -0.84 -9.30
CA ARG A 36 1.13 -0.46 -10.71
C ARG A 36 0.45 0.88 -10.97
N THR A 37 0.74 1.44 -12.14
CA THR A 37 -0.06 2.50 -12.76
C THR A 37 -1.41 1.96 -13.23
N ILE A 38 -2.44 2.81 -13.27
CA ILE A 38 -3.77 2.42 -13.78
C ILE A 38 -4.21 3.33 -14.94
N CYS A 39 -4.40 4.62 -14.66
CA CYS A 39 -4.73 5.67 -15.64
C CYS A 39 -3.66 6.75 -15.58
N SER A 40 -3.63 7.66 -16.56
CA SER A 40 -2.60 8.70 -16.69
C SER A 40 -2.33 9.44 -15.37
N GLY A 41 -1.10 9.26 -14.86
CA GLY A 41 -0.62 9.88 -13.62
C GLY A 41 -0.98 9.15 -12.32
N LYS A 42 -1.94 8.22 -12.35
CA LYS A 42 -2.39 7.50 -11.14
C LYS A 42 -1.61 6.23 -10.87
N TYR A 43 -1.40 5.95 -9.59
CA TYR A 43 -0.69 4.77 -9.10
C TYR A 43 -1.44 4.15 -7.93
N MET A 44 -1.47 2.81 -7.89
CA MET A 44 -2.16 2.04 -6.85
C MET A 44 -1.23 0.98 -6.28
N VAL A 45 -1.28 0.87 -4.94
CA VAL A 45 -0.60 -0.15 -4.15
C VAL A 45 -1.66 -0.94 -3.40
N LEU A 46 -1.61 -2.26 -3.49
CA LEU A 46 -2.45 -3.21 -2.77
C LEU A 46 -1.55 -4.16 -2.00
N ILE A 47 -1.82 -4.28 -0.70
CA ILE A 47 -1.10 -5.15 0.23
C ILE A 47 -2.06 -6.10 0.94
N GLY A 48 -1.54 -7.20 1.47
CA GLY A 48 -2.30 -8.14 2.30
C GLY A 48 -1.53 -8.64 3.53
N GLY A 49 -2.25 -8.93 4.60
CA GLY A 49 -1.66 -9.36 5.87
C GLY A 49 -2.68 -9.46 6.99
N ASP A 50 -2.17 -9.42 8.22
CA ASP A 50 -3.00 -9.31 9.43
C ASP A 50 -3.61 -7.91 9.52
N VAL A 51 -4.84 -7.80 10.03
CA VAL A 51 -5.60 -6.55 10.04
C VAL A 51 -4.84 -5.38 10.69
N ALA A 52 -4.11 -5.64 11.78
CA ALA A 52 -3.33 -4.63 12.49
C ALA A 52 -2.13 -4.15 11.67
N GLU A 53 -1.43 -5.07 11.01
CA GLU A 53 -0.29 -4.76 10.13
C GLU A 53 -0.74 -3.99 8.89
N VAL A 54 -1.88 -4.39 8.29
CA VAL A 54 -2.48 -3.70 7.14
C VAL A 54 -2.91 -2.29 7.51
N GLN A 55 -3.59 -2.11 8.64
CA GLN A 55 -4.01 -0.79 9.12
C GLN A 55 -2.79 0.12 9.36
N SER A 56 -1.77 -0.39 10.06
CA SER A 56 -0.54 0.36 10.31
C SER A 56 0.18 0.77 9.03
N ALA A 57 0.26 -0.14 8.04
CA ALA A 57 0.89 0.14 6.75
C ALA A 57 0.17 1.27 6.01
N VAL A 58 -1.17 1.23 5.97
CA VAL A 58 -1.99 2.24 5.30
C VAL A 58 -1.87 3.59 6.02
N ASP A 59 -1.95 3.62 7.34
CA ASP A 59 -1.87 4.87 8.11
C ASP A 59 -0.51 5.54 7.98
N ASN A 60 0.59 4.78 8.04
CA ASN A 60 1.94 5.33 7.88
C ASN A 60 2.15 5.92 6.47
N ALA A 61 1.63 5.25 5.44
CA ALA A 61 1.75 5.73 4.05
C ALA A 61 0.76 6.84 3.70
N ALA A 62 -0.36 6.98 4.41
CA ALA A 62 -1.33 8.06 4.19
C ALA A 62 -0.92 9.37 4.87
N ASN A 63 -0.15 9.30 5.96
CA ASN A 63 0.26 10.45 6.78
C ASN A 63 1.67 10.99 6.46
N GLN A 64 2.23 10.58 5.33
CA GLN A 64 3.56 10.98 4.85
C GLN A 64 3.57 12.35 4.15
#